data_AF-A0A392QIM0-F1
#
_entry.id   AF-A0A392QIM0-F1
#
_cell.length_a   1.000
_cell.length_b   1.000
_cell.length_c   1.000
_cell.angle_alpha   90.00
_cell.angle_beta   90.00
_cell.angle_gamma   90.00
#
_symmetry.space_group_name_H-M   'P 1'
#
loop_
_entity.id
_entity.type
_entity.pdbx_description
1 polymer ?
#
loop_
_entity_poly.entity_id
_entity_poly.type
_entity_poly.pdbx_seq_one_letter_code
_entity_poly.pdbx_strand_id
1 'polypeptide(L)' 'VEEAIDLVDKCILEIRSRLVVAPPNFVIKIVDKDGAREYAWRESVKDTPASA' A
#
# COMPACT_ATOMS: atom_id res chain seq x y z
N VAL A 1 -14.82 -7.12 1.13
CA VAL A 1 -13.58 -6.51 0.59
C VAL A 1 -13.32 -5.19 1.29
N GLU A 2 -14.28 -4.27 1.35
CA GLU A 2 -14.14 -2.98 2.03
C GLU A 2 -13.60 -3.08 3.46
N GLU A 3 -14.16 -3.92 4.33
CA GLU A 3 -13.65 -4.08 5.70
C GLU A 3 -12.18 -4.52 5.78
N ALA A 4 -11.74 -5.36 4.84
CA ALA A 4 -10.34 -5.78 4.77
C ALA A 4 -9.44 -4.64 4.31
N ILE A 5 -9.92 -3.78 3.41
CA ILE A 5 -9.21 -2.59 2.96
C ILE A 5 -9.11 -1.58 4.09
N ASP A 6 -10.18 -1.34 4.83
CA ASP A 6 -10.17 -0.45 6.00
C ASP A 6 -9.16 -0.91 7.05
N LEU A 7 -9.03 -2.22 7.26
CA LEU A 7 -8.02 -2.78 8.15
C LEU A 7 -6.60 -2.56 7.61
N VAL A 8 -6.38 -2.81 6.32
CA VAL A 8 -5.07 -2.59 5.67
C VAL A 8 -4.67 -1.10 5.76
N ASP A 9 -5.61 -0.19 5.55
CA ASP A 9 -5.37 1.25 5.64
C ASP A 9 -4.99 1.66 7.08
N LYS A 10 -5.64 1.09 8.10
CA LYS A 10 -5.22 1.27 9.51
C LYS A 10 -3.81 0.73 9.76
N CYS A 11 -3.47 -0.44 9.21
CA CYS A 11 -2.11 -0.99 9.34
C CYS A 11 -1.05 -0.11 8.68
N ILE A 12 -1.33 0.46 7.50
CA ILE A 12 -0.43 1.39 6.81
C ILE A 12 -0.17 2.63 7.68
N LEU A 13 -1.18 3.15 8.36
CA LEU A 13 -1.02 4.28 9.29
C LEU A 13 -0.07 3.93 10.45
N GLU A 14 -0.20 2.74 11.04
CA GLU A 14 0.70 2.28 12.11
C GLU A 14 2.14 2.10 11.63
N ILE A 15 2.34 1.57 10.41
CA ILE A 15 3.68 1.44 9.81
C ILE A 15 4.32 2.82 9.63
N ARG A 16 3.55 3.79 9.11
CA ARG A 16 4.01 5.16 8.89
C ARG A 16 4.33 5.90 10.19
N SER A 17 3.62 5.62 11.27
CA SER A 17 3.82 6.32 12.55
C SER A 17 4.95 5.74 13.40
N ARG A 18 5.26 4.44 13.25
CA ARG A 18 6.20 3.74 14.14
C ARG A 18 7.58 3.46 13.54
N LEU A 19 7.68 3.32 12.23
CA LEU A 19 8.97 3.05 11.60
C LEU A 19 9.78 4.34 11.46
N VAL A 20 11.03 4.31 11.93
CA VAL A 20 11.99 5.42 11.75
C VAL A 20 12.20 5.75 10.27
N VAL A 21 12.12 4.73 9.41
CA VAL A 21 12.09 4.87 7.95
C VAL A 21 10.90 4.07 7.43
N ALA A 22 9.77 4.76 7.19
CA ALA A 22 8.57 4.14 6.65
C ALA A 22 8.59 4.13 5.11
N PRO A 23 8.19 3.03 4.45
CA PRO A 23 7.96 3.03 3.01
C PRO A 23 6.92 4.08 2.61
N PRO A 24 7.15 4.86 1.54
CA PRO A 24 6.23 5.92 1.14
C PRO A 24 4.97 5.38 0.48
N ASN A 25 5.09 4.29 -0.29
CA ASN A 25 4.04 3.77 -1.17
C ASN A 25 3.74 2.30 -0.87
N PHE A 26 2.46 1.91 -0.93
CA PHE A 26 2.02 0.54 -0.71
C PHE A 26 1.11 0.07 -1.85
N VAL A 27 1.33 -1.17 -2.30
CA VAL A 27 0.47 -1.85 -3.28
C VAL A 27 -0.38 -2.88 -2.57
N ILE A 28 -1.70 -2.75 -2.67
CA ILE A 28 -2.65 -3.69 -2.10
C ILE A 28 -3.00 -4.70 -3.17
N LYS A 29 -2.76 -5.99 -2.89
CA LYS A 29 -3.13 -7.10 -3.78
C LYS A 29 -4.18 -7.98 -3.11
N ILE A 30 -5.18 -8.40 -3.89
CA ILE A 30 -6.14 -9.41 -3.46
C ILE A 30 -5.71 -10.74 -4.04
N VAL A 31 -5.63 -11.75 -3.18
CA VAL A 31 -5.33 -13.14 -3.55
C VAL A 31 -6.56 -13.98 -3.26
N ASP A 32 -7.10 -14.63 -4.28
CA ASP A 32 -8.20 -15.58 -4.17
C ASP A 32 -7.99 -16.77 -5.13
N LYS A 33 -9.03 -17.59 -5.32
CA LYS A 33 -8.99 -18.78 -6.18
C LYS A 33 -8.59 -18.48 -7.64
N ASP A 34 -8.80 -17.25 -8.10
CA ASP A 34 -8.54 -16.82 -9.48
C ASP A 34 -7.13 -16.19 -9.61
N GLY A 35 -6.36 -16.14 -8.51
CA GLY A 35 -4.98 -15.69 -8.47
C GLY A 35 -4.79 -14.38 -7.70
N ALA A 36 -3.63 -13.76 -7.91
CA ALA A 36 -3.27 -12.49 -7.29
C ALA A 36 -3.50 -11.34 -8.27
N ARG A 37 -4.27 -10.33 -7.86
CA ARG A 37 -4.49 -9.11 -8.64
C ARG A 37 -4.19 -7.87 -7.83
N GLU A 38 -3.74 -6.82 -8.50
CA GLU A 38 -3.61 -5.50 -7.88
C GLU A 38 -4.99 -4.89 -7.69
N TYR A 39 -5.22 -4.36 -6.49
CA TYR A 39 -6.47 -3.73 -6.11
C TYR A 39 -6.33 -2.22 -6.07
N ALA A 40 -5.34 -1.71 -5.33
CA ALA A 40 -5.14 -0.29 -5.16
C ALA A 40 -3.70 0.06 -4.78
N TRP A 41 -3.36 1.32 -4.99
CA TRP A 41 -2.11 1.92 -4.56
C TRP A 41 -2.38 2.97 -3.48
N ARG A 42 -1.53 3.00 -2.46
CA ARG A 42 -1.50 4.03 -1.41
C ARG A 42 -0.18 4.77 -1.50
N GLU A 43 -0.14 5.79 -2.34
CA GLU A 43 1.05 6.60 -2.57
C GLU A 43 1.09 7.79 -1.61
N SER A 44 2.24 8.03 -0.99
CA SER A 44 2.52 9.29 -0.28
C SER A 44 3.56 10.14 -1.01
N VAL A 45 4.32 9.53 -1.92
CA VAL A 45 5.28 10.24 -2.77
C VAL A 45 5.08 9.72 -4.18
N LYS A 46 4.83 10.63 -5.14
CA LYS A 46 4.84 10.26 -6.56
C LYS A 46 6.28 10.15 -6.99
N ASP A 47 6.65 9.02 -7.60
CA ASP A 47 7.97 8.87 -8.18
C ASP A 47 8.17 9.99 -9.22
N THR A 48 9.17 10.84 -8.99
CA THR A 48 9.67 11.73 -10.05
C THR A 48 10.54 10.84 -10.93
N PRO A 49 10.27 10.69 -12.23
CA PRO A 49 11.12 9.89 -13.10
C PRO A 49 12.54 10.45 -12.98
N ALA A 50 13.46 9.62 -12.48
CA ALA A 50 14.86 9.99 -12.43
C ALA A 50 15.31 10.22 -13.87
N SER A 51 15.58 11.47 -14.23
CA SER A 51 16.15 11.80 -15.53
C SER A 51 17.45 11.01 -15.72
N ALA A 52 17.47 10.17 -16.74
CA ALA A 52 18.64 9.42 -17.18
C ALA A 52 19.75 10.34 -17.72
#